data_AF-A0A2X1QBR3-F1
#
_entry.id   AF-A0A2X1QBR3-F1
#
_cell.length_a   1.000
_cell.length_b   1.000
_cell.length_c   1.000
_cell.angle_alpha   90.00
_cell.angle_beta   90.00
_cell.angle_gamma   90.00
#
_symmetry.space_group_name_H-M   'P 1'
#
loop_
_entity.id
_entity.type
_entity.pdbx_description
1 polymer ?
#
loop_
_entity_poly.entity_id
_entity_poly.type
_entity_poly.pdbx_seq_one_letter_code
_entity_poly.pdbx_strand_id
1 'polypeptide(L)' 'MFGLRGPSISIATACTSGVHNIGQAARIIAYGDADAMVAGGAEKASTPLGVGGFGAARALSTRNDNPQAASRSVG' A
#
# COMPACT_ATOMS: atom_id res chain seq x y z
N MET A 1 -19.94 -7.00 6.82
CA MET A 1 -18.76 -7.85 6.54
C MET A 1 -19.19 -8.92 5.54
N PHE A 2 -18.55 -9.02 4.37
CA PHE A 2 -19.06 -9.75 3.19
C PHE A 2 -19.18 -11.28 3.30
N GLY A 3 -18.98 -11.87 4.48
CA GLY A 3 -19.15 -13.32 4.70
C GLY A 3 -18.19 -14.21 3.87
N LEU A 4 -17.10 -13.63 3.36
CA LEU A 4 -16.11 -14.33 2.55
C LEU A 4 -15.43 -15.44 3.35
N ARG A 5 -15.24 -16.58 2.71
CA ARG A 5 -14.61 -17.77 3.27
C ARG A 5 -13.53 -18.25 2.30
N GLY A 6 -12.42 -18.76 2.84
CA GLY A 6 -11.25 -19.13 2.06
C GLY A 6 -9.96 -18.54 2.65
N PRO A 7 -8.84 -18.56 1.89
CA PRO A 7 -7.56 -18.02 2.33
C PRO A 7 -7.67 -16.55 2.76
N SER A 8 -7.20 -16.25 3.98
CA SER A 8 -7.17 -14.90 4.53
C SER A 8 -5.75 -14.57 4.94
N ILE A 9 -5.06 -13.74 4.15
CA ILE A 9 -3.63 -13.44 4.30
C ILE A 9 -3.42 -11.94 4.24
N SER A 10 -2.52 -11.43 5.08
CA SER A 10 -2.13 -10.03 5.13
C SER A 10 -0.61 -9.90 5.02
N ILE A 11 -0.11 -9.63 3.82
CA ILE A 11 1.33 -9.43 3.61
C ILE A 11 1.70 -7.96 3.80
N ALA A 12 2.73 -7.69 4.60
CA ALA A 12 3.31 -6.37 4.79
C ALA A 12 4.72 -6.31 4.18
N THR A 13 4.88 -5.53 3.11
CA THR A 13 6.18 -5.22 2.47
C THR A 13 6.33 -3.71 2.24
N ALA A 14 5.95 -2.92 3.25
CA ALA A 14 5.96 -1.45 3.18
C ALA A 14 5.26 -0.91 1.92
N CYS A 15 5.93 -0.07 1.13
CA CYS A 15 5.36 0.59 -0.06
C CYS A 15 4.79 -0.38 -1.10
N THR A 16 5.26 -1.63 -1.14
CA THR A 16 4.80 -2.64 -2.10
C THR A 16 3.72 -3.56 -1.56
N SER A 17 3.25 -3.37 -0.32
CA SER A 17 2.28 -4.27 0.32
C SER A 17 1.04 -4.47 -0.54
N GLY A 18 0.48 -3.41 -1.12
CA GLY A 18 -0.71 -3.51 -1.98
C GLY A 18 -0.48 -4.40 -3.20
N VAL A 19 0.59 -4.13 -3.96
CA VAL A 19 0.91 -4.93 -5.16
C VAL A 19 1.31 -6.36 -4.81
N HIS A 20 1.95 -6.59 -3.66
CA HIS A 20 2.30 -7.92 -3.20
C HIS A 20 1.04 -8.74 -2.86
N ASN A 21 0.09 -8.15 -2.12
CA ASN A 21 -1.18 -8.83 -1.84
C ASN A 21 -1.97 -9.13 -3.13
N ILE A 22 -1.96 -8.24 -4.12
CA ILE A 22 -2.59 -8.49 -5.42
C ILE A 22 -1.91 -9.66 -6.15
N GLY A 23 -0.57 -9.68 -6.22
CA GLY A 23 0.17 -10.78 -6.85
C GLY A 23 -0.05 -12.12 -6.15
N GLN A 24 -0.09 -12.12 -4.80
CA GLN A 24 -0.41 -13.32 -4.03
C GLN A 24 -1.83 -13.80 -4.30
N ALA A 25 -2.82 -12.90 -4.32
CA ALA A 25 -4.20 -13.25 -4.63
C ALA A 25 -4.34 -13.87 -6.04
N ALA A 26 -3.64 -13.30 -7.03
CA ALA A 26 -3.59 -13.88 -8.38
C ALA A 26 -3.02 -15.30 -8.37
N ARG A 27 -1.97 -15.57 -7.56
CA ARG A 27 -1.38 -16.90 -7.42
C ARG A 27 -2.33 -17.91 -6.76
N ILE A 28 -3.03 -17.50 -5.70
CA ILE A 28 -4.03 -18.32 -4.99
C ILE A 28 -5.15 -18.73 -5.95
N ILE A 29 -5.66 -17.79 -6.74
CA ILE A 29 -6.67 -18.08 -7.76
C ILE A 29 -6.10 -19.00 -8.84
N ALA A 30 -4.90 -18.72 -9.35
CA ALA A 30 -4.27 -19.53 -10.40
C ALA A 30 -4.00 -20.98 -9.98
N TYR A 31 -3.82 -21.24 -8.68
CA TYR A 31 -3.59 -22.59 -8.15
C TYR A 31 -4.89 -23.32 -7.78
N GLY A 32 -6.04 -22.67 -7.93
CA GLY A 32 -7.35 -23.27 -7.62
C GLY A 32 -7.70 -23.27 -6.13
N ASP A 33 -6.96 -22.51 -5.31
CA ASP A 33 -7.20 -22.42 -3.87
C ASP A 33 -8.38 -21.48 -3.53
N ALA A 34 -8.78 -20.61 -4.46
CA ALA A 34 -9.98 -19.77 -4.36
C ALA A 34 -10.48 -19.35 -5.75
N ASP A 35 -11.80 -19.20 -5.92
CA ASP A 35 -12.40 -18.72 -7.18
C ASP A 35 -12.28 -17.20 -7.35
N ALA A 36 -12.24 -16.46 -6.24
CA ALA A 36 -12.13 -15.02 -6.20
C ALA A 36 -11.50 -14.56 -4.88
N MET A 37 -10.76 -13.45 -4.92
CA MET A 37 -10.07 -12.88 -3.76
C MET A 37 -10.24 -11.36 -3.74
N VAL A 38 -10.47 -10.80 -2.55
CA VAL A 38 -10.38 -9.35 -2.32
C VAL A 38 -8.95 -9.03 -1.90
N ALA A 39 -8.25 -8.22 -2.68
CA ALA A 39 -6.85 -7.89 -2.45
C ALA A 39 -6.60 -6.38 -2.52
N GLY A 40 -5.64 -5.90 -1.74
CA GLY A 40 -5.25 -4.50 -1.71
C GLY A 40 -4.35 -4.17 -0.54
N GLY A 41 -4.25 -2.88 -0.23
CA GLY A 41 -3.54 -2.36 0.94
C GLY A 41 -4.07 -0.98 1.29
N ALA A 42 -3.94 -0.61 2.56
CA ALA A 42 -4.30 0.71 3.07
C ALA A 42 -3.21 1.21 4.02
N GLU A 43 -3.02 2.52 4.07
CA GLU A 43 -1.99 3.17 4.89
C GLU A 43 -2.53 4.51 5.41
N LYS A 44 -2.06 4.93 6.59
CA LYS A 44 -2.32 6.24 7.19
C LYS A 44 -1.02 6.87 7.68
N ALA A 45 -0.11 7.13 6.74
CA ALA A 45 1.18 7.77 7.00
C ALA A 45 1.08 9.24 7.44
N SER A 46 -0.11 9.87 7.32
CA SER A 46 -0.34 11.28 7.65
C SER A 46 -0.53 11.56 9.16
N THR A 47 -0.15 10.62 10.03
CA THR A 47 -0.12 10.87 11.47
C THR A 47 1.06 11.78 11.83
N PRO A 48 1.03 12.51 12.97
CA PRO A 48 2.18 13.32 13.39
C PRO A 48 3.48 12.52 13.45
N LEU A 49 3.41 11.28 13.94
CA LEU A 49 4.55 10.37 13.99
C LEU A 49 5.00 9.94 12.59
N GLY A 50 4.07 9.60 11.70
CA GLY A 50 4.39 9.23 10.33
C GLY A 50 5.06 10.36 9.55
N VAL A 51 4.47 11.57 9.59
CA VAL A 51 5.04 12.76 8.95
C VAL A 51 6.42 13.10 9.52
N GLY A 52 6.58 13.08 10.84
CA GLY A 52 7.87 13.31 11.50
C GLY A 52 8.94 12.28 11.10
N GLY A 53 8.57 11.00 11.08
CA GLY A 53 9.47 9.91 10.69
C GLY A 53 9.92 9.99 9.24
N PHE A 54 8.99 10.16 8.29
CA PHE A 54 9.33 10.31 6.87
C PHE A 54 10.10 11.61 6.59
N GLY A 55 9.83 12.67 7.35
CA GLY A 55 10.61 13.91 7.31
C GLY A 55 12.05 13.70 7.76
N ALA A 56 12.27 13.02 8.90
CA ALA A 56 13.61 12.68 9.39
C ALA A 56 14.39 11.77 8.42
N ALA A 57 13.70 10.85 7.75
CA ALA A 57 14.25 10.01 6.69
C ALA A 57 14.51 10.75 5.37
N ARG A 58 14.16 12.04 5.26
CA ARG A 58 14.23 12.86 4.05
C ARG A 58 13.43 12.28 2.87
N ALA A 59 12.36 11.54 3.16
CA ALA A 59 11.49 10.94 2.15
C ALA A 59 10.37 11.89 1.67
N LEU A 60 10.10 12.98 2.41
CA LEU A 60 9.09 13.97 2.05
C LEU A 60 9.66 15.11 1.20
N SER A 61 8.83 15.67 0.32
CA SER A 61 9.14 16.91 -0.40
C SER A 61 9.23 18.09 0.58
N THR A 62 10.22 18.95 0.42
CA THR A 62 10.42 20.17 1.24
C THR A 62 9.87 21.43 0.58
N ARG A 63 9.20 21.30 -0.58
CA ARG A 63 8.65 22.40 -1.37
C ARG A 63 7.35 22.92 -0.75
N ASN A 64 7.49 23.71 0.31
CA ASN A 64 6.36 24.22 1.09
C ASN A 64 5.73 25.50 0.49
N ASP A 65 6.42 26.17 -0.41
CA ASP A 65 6.01 27.41 -1.08
C ASP A 65 4.99 27.19 -2.21
N ASN A 66 4.99 26.01 -2.82
CA ASN A 66 4.03 25.60 -3.85
C ASN A 66 3.60 24.13 -3.65
N PRO A 67 2.73 23.85 -2.66
CA PRO A 67 2.39 22.49 -2.25
C PRO A 67 1.65 21.69 -3.32
N GLN A 68 0.85 22.36 -4.16
CA GLN A 68 0.13 21.73 -5.28
C GLN A 68 1.09 21.12 -6.31
N ALA A 69 2.29 21.68 -6.44
CA ALA A 69 3.35 21.19 -7.34
C ALA A 69 4.48 20.44 -6.60
N ALA A 70 4.26 20.01 -5.35
CA ALA A 70 5.27 19.32 -4.55
C ALA A 70 5.52 17.86 -4.98
N SER A 71 4.50 17.20 -5.55
CA SER A 71 4.60 15.84 -6.09
C SER A 71 4.85 15.88 -7.60
N ARG A 72 6.03 15.43 -8.03
CA ARG A 72 6.44 15.37 -9.44
C ARG A 72 7.40 14.21 -9.67
N SER A 73 7.14 13.39 -10.68
CA SER A 73 8.15 12.48 -11.21
C SER A 73 9.04 13.24 -12.18
N VAL A 74 10.33 12.92 -12.20
CA VAL A 74 11.15 13.24 -13.38
C VAL A 74 10.82 12.20 -14.44
N GLY A 75 10.43 12.68 -15.63
CA GLY A 75 10.28 11.84 -16.81
C GLY A 75 11.62 11.61 -17.49
#